data_AF-A0A8T5HDD3-F1
#
_entry.id   AF-A0A8T5HDD3-F1
#
_cell.length_a   1.000
_cell.length_b   1.000
_cell.length_c   1.000
_cell.angle_alpha   90.00
_cell.angle_beta   90.00
_cell.angle_gamma   90.00
#
_symmetry.space_group_name_H-M   'P 1'
#
loop_
_entity.id
_entity.type
_entity.pdbx_description
1 polymer ?
#
loop_
_entity_poly.entity_id
_entity_poly.type
_entity_poly.pdbx_seq_one_letter_code
_entity_poly.pdbx_strand_id
1 'polypeptide(L)'
;MTLNDSIRELVITGLEGVKLSTLNTFAKEYGAMIYSLYQEKVISDRDIDTALEKVIYEQAAKDYGRMTNEKRTHPLHADHVERTDCLAYALEKEAFSVEEVQQIPFDHGQNQITFVARYRNENLLRELREKLFQQEEELTNK
;
A
#
# COMPACT_ATOMS: atom_id res chain seq x y z
N MET A 1 21.23 20.77 -2.32
CA MET A 1 20.91 19.34 -2.19
C MET A 1 22.11 18.65 -1.58
N THR A 2 21.93 17.96 -0.46
CA THR A 2 22.99 17.21 0.22
C THR A 2 23.02 15.76 -0.26
N LEU A 3 24.11 15.03 0.01
CA LEU A 3 24.20 13.59 -0.28
C LEU A 3 23.06 12.82 0.41
N ASN A 4 22.72 13.19 1.65
CA ASN A 4 21.63 12.57 2.41
C ASN A 4 20.28 12.84 1.74
N ASP A 5 20.06 14.02 1.16
CA ASP A 5 18.83 14.32 0.41
C ASP A 5 18.71 13.41 -0.82
N SER A 6 19.80 13.22 -1.57
CA SER A 6 19.82 12.36 -2.76
C SER A 6 19.61 10.88 -2.41
N ILE A 7 20.20 10.40 -1.31
CA ILE A 7 20.01 9.02 -0.82
C ILE A 7 18.55 8.81 -0.39
N ARG A 8 17.99 9.75 0.39
CA ARG A 8 16.58 9.73 0.78
C ARG A 8 15.68 9.67 -0.44
N GLU A 9 15.86 10.56 -1.41
CA GLU A 9 15.04 10.58 -2.63
C GLU A 9 15.11 9.28 -3.42
N LEU A 10 16.32 8.72 -3.60
CA LEU A 10 16.52 7.45 -4.31
C LEU A 10 15.79 6.29 -3.61
N VAL A 11 15.93 6.17 -2.29
CA VAL A 11 15.33 5.08 -1.52
C VAL A 11 13.81 5.21 -1.49
N ILE A 12 13.29 6.42 -1.30
CA ILE A 12 11.83 6.67 -1.30
C ILE A 12 11.24 6.39 -2.68
N THR A 13 11.86 6.87 -3.76
CA THR A 13 11.42 6.56 -5.13
C THR A 13 11.46 5.05 -5.42
N GLY A 14 12.49 4.37 -4.91
CA GLY A 14 12.59 2.91 -5.01
C GLY A 14 11.45 2.19 -4.29
N LEU A 15 11.11 2.62 -3.07
CA LEU A 15 10.01 2.06 -2.29
C LEU A 15 8.64 2.34 -2.92
N GLU A 16 8.44 3.53 -3.48
CA GLU A 16 7.21 3.89 -4.20
C GLU A 16 6.92 2.97 -5.40
N GLY A 17 7.96 2.43 -6.06
CA GLY A 17 7.82 1.52 -7.19
C GLY A 17 7.57 0.06 -6.83
N VAL A 18 7.49 -0.27 -5.53
CA VAL A 18 7.34 -1.65 -5.06
C VAL A 18 5.89 -2.11 -5.21
N LYS A 19 5.70 -3.31 -5.75
CA LYS A 19 4.39 -3.98 -5.70
C LYS A 19 4.18 -4.61 -4.33
N LEU A 20 2.99 -4.46 -3.75
CA LEU A 20 2.67 -5.06 -2.45
C LEU A 20 2.87 -6.59 -2.42
N SER A 21 2.63 -7.28 -3.53
CA SER A 21 2.86 -8.73 -3.63
C SER A 21 4.33 -9.13 -3.53
N THR A 22 5.25 -8.19 -3.76
CA THR A 22 6.71 -8.38 -3.67
C THR A 22 7.34 -7.62 -2.50
N LEU A 23 6.55 -6.99 -1.63
CA LEU A 23 7.06 -6.18 -0.52
C LEU A 23 7.99 -6.98 0.40
N ASN A 24 7.67 -8.25 0.68
CA ASN A 24 8.53 -9.10 1.49
C ASN A 24 9.87 -9.40 0.80
N THR A 25 9.90 -9.55 -0.52
CA THR A 25 11.16 -9.74 -1.27
C THR A 25 11.99 -8.46 -1.21
N PHE A 26 11.35 -7.31 -1.43
CA PHE A 26 11.99 -6.01 -1.32
C PHE A 26 12.57 -5.76 0.08
N ALA A 27 11.80 -6.08 1.13
CA ALA A 27 12.26 -5.98 2.52
C ALA A 27 13.45 -6.91 2.80
N LYS A 28 13.50 -8.10 2.19
CA LYS A 28 14.65 -9.01 2.33
C LYS A 28 15.92 -8.48 1.65
N GLU A 29 15.77 -7.76 0.55
CA GLU A 29 16.91 -7.24 -0.22
C GLU A 29 17.42 -5.91 0.32
N TYR A 30 16.51 -5.04 0.78
CA TYR A 30 16.80 -3.64 1.10
C TYR A 30 16.44 -3.22 2.52
N GLY A 31 15.80 -4.08 3.32
CA GLY A 31 15.30 -3.75 4.66
C GLY A 31 16.39 -3.25 5.60
N ALA A 32 17.57 -3.89 5.63
CA ALA A 32 18.69 -3.48 6.47
C ALA A 32 19.21 -2.07 6.12
N MET A 33 19.30 -1.75 4.82
CA MET A 33 19.68 -0.41 4.36
C MET A 33 18.63 0.63 4.76
N ILE A 34 17.34 0.34 4.53
CA ILE A 34 16.24 1.24 4.90
C ILE A 34 16.23 1.48 6.41
N TYR A 35 16.41 0.42 7.22
CA TYR A 35 16.49 0.52 8.67
C TYR A 35 17.69 1.35 9.13
N SER A 36 18.87 1.16 8.53
CA SER A 36 20.05 1.98 8.85
C SER A 36 19.81 3.47 8.57
N LEU A 37 19.23 3.81 7.40
CA LEU A 37 18.90 5.19 7.06
C LEU A 37 17.83 5.78 7.98
N TYR A 38 16.90 4.95 8.47
CA TYR A 38 15.91 5.34 9.47
C TYR A 38 16.57 5.65 10.82
N GLN A 39 17.47 4.78 11.31
CA GLN A 39 18.20 4.99 12.56
C GLN A 39 19.08 6.26 12.52
N GLU A 40 19.69 6.54 11.36
CA GLU A 40 20.47 7.75 11.12
C GLU A 40 19.61 9.01 10.89
N LYS A 41 18.28 8.88 10.92
CA LYS A 41 17.30 9.95 10.68
C LYS A 41 17.44 10.59 9.29
N VAL A 42 18.00 9.85 8.33
CA VAL A 42 18.03 10.24 6.91
C VAL A 42 16.64 10.08 6.30
N ILE A 43 15.90 9.04 6.70
CA ILE A 43 14.48 8.87 6.37
C ILE A 43 13.66 8.81 7.66
N SER A 44 12.41 9.25 7.61
CA SER A 44 11.48 9.27 8.73
C SER A 44 10.31 8.32 8.53
N ASP A 45 9.54 8.04 9.59
CA ASP A 45 8.28 7.29 9.48
C ASP A 45 7.34 7.93 8.45
N ARG A 46 7.29 9.26 8.41
CA ARG A 46 6.48 10.00 7.44
C ARG A 46 6.91 9.70 6.01
N ASP A 47 8.21 9.60 5.74
CA ASP A 47 8.71 9.34 4.38
C ASP A 47 8.31 7.94 3.92
N ILE A 48 8.49 6.96 4.81
CA ILE A 48 8.13 5.56 4.56
C ILE A 48 6.61 5.42 4.38
N ASP A 49 5.83 6.03 5.27
CA ASP A 49 4.36 5.96 5.22
C ASP A 49 3.82 6.63 3.94
N THR A 50 4.42 7.76 3.52
CA THR A 50 4.04 8.41 2.25
C THR A 50 4.32 7.51 1.05
N ALA A 51 5.48 6.86 1.03
CA ALA A 51 5.84 5.94 -0.06
C ALA A 51 4.94 4.70 -0.09
N LEU A 52 4.66 4.11 1.08
CA LEU A 52 3.77 2.96 1.22
C LEU A 52 2.32 3.31 0.89
N GLU A 53 1.86 4.52 1.22
CA GLU A 53 0.52 5.00 0.85
C GLU A 53 0.35 5.06 -0.67
N LYS A 54 1.37 5.55 -1.39
CA LYS A 54 1.37 5.51 -2.86
C LYS A 54 1.27 4.07 -3.38
N VAL A 55 2.03 3.14 -2.79
CA VAL A 55 1.96 1.72 -3.14
C VAL A 55 0.57 1.11 -2.87
N ILE A 56 -0.10 1.50 -1.77
CA ILE A 56 -1.49 1.12 -1.48
C ILE A 56 -2.43 1.64 -2.59
N TYR A 57 -2.31 2.92 -2.95
CA TYR A 57 -3.15 3.52 -3.99
C TYR A 57 -2.92 2.89 -5.37
N GLU A 58 -1.68 2.56 -5.73
CA GLU A 58 -1.38 1.86 -6.98
C GLU A 58 -2.01 0.45 -7.02
N GLN A 59 -1.97 -0.28 -5.91
CA GLN A 59 -2.68 -1.57 -5.82
C GLN A 59 -4.20 -1.39 -5.90
N ALA A 60 -4.76 -0.39 -5.22
CA ALA A 60 -6.19 -0.10 -5.28
C ALA A 60 -6.64 0.28 -6.70
N ALA A 61 -5.87 1.11 -7.41
CA ALA A 61 -6.13 1.48 -8.81
C ALA A 61 -6.03 0.27 -9.76
N LYS A 62 -5.06 -0.62 -9.54
CA LYS A 62 -4.95 -1.89 -10.26
C LYS A 62 -6.19 -2.76 -10.04
N ASP A 63 -6.64 -2.88 -8.80
CA ASP A 63 -7.84 -3.66 -8.45
C ASP A 63 -9.11 -3.02 -9.03
N TYR A 64 -9.24 -1.69 -8.97
CA TYR A 64 -10.29 -0.94 -9.66
C TYR A 64 -10.34 -1.28 -11.16
N GLY A 65 -9.22 -1.15 -11.88
CA GLY A 65 -9.16 -1.49 -13.30
C GLY A 65 -9.47 -2.96 -13.61
N ARG A 66 -9.26 -3.88 -12.65
CA ARG A 66 -9.66 -5.30 -12.80
C ARG A 66 -11.16 -5.50 -12.60
N MET A 67 -11.81 -4.68 -11.77
CA MET A 67 -13.25 -4.72 -11.51
C MET A 67 -14.05 -4.11 -12.66
N THR A 68 -13.61 -2.96 -13.17
CA THR A 68 -14.33 -2.17 -14.19
C THR A 68 -13.98 -2.57 -15.62
N ASN A 69 -13.17 -3.61 -15.81
CA ASN A 69 -12.82 -4.09 -17.14
C ASN A 69 -14.07 -4.67 -17.86
N GLU A 70 -14.56 -3.92 -18.84
CA GLU A 70 -15.76 -4.24 -19.65
C GLU A 70 -15.66 -5.56 -20.43
N LYS A 71 -14.45 -6.12 -20.61
CA LYS A 71 -14.25 -7.39 -21.33
C LYS A 71 -14.58 -8.63 -20.49
N ARG A 72 -14.95 -8.47 -19.22
CA ARG A 72 -15.26 -9.61 -18.34
C ARG A 72 -16.68 -10.12 -18.57
N THR A 73 -16.83 -11.44 -18.60
CA THR A 73 -18.13 -12.12 -18.65
C THR A 73 -18.88 -12.08 -17.33
N HIS A 74 -18.16 -11.92 -16.21
CA HIS A 74 -18.75 -11.80 -14.87
C HIS A 74 -18.14 -10.60 -14.13
N PRO A 75 -18.98 -9.82 -13.41
CA PRO A 75 -18.49 -8.73 -12.58
C PRO A 75 -17.54 -9.28 -11.52
N LEU A 76 -16.42 -8.59 -11.31
CA LEU A 76 -15.54 -8.85 -10.17
C LEU A 76 -15.91 -7.85 -9.09
N HIS A 77 -16.46 -8.33 -7.99
CA HIS A 77 -16.92 -7.49 -6.89
C HIS A 77 -15.77 -6.97 -6.02
N ALA A 78 -16.03 -5.84 -5.34
CA ALA A 78 -15.07 -5.14 -4.50
C ALA A 78 -14.44 -6.01 -3.40
N ASP A 79 -15.17 -6.98 -2.86
CA ASP A 79 -14.71 -7.90 -1.83
C ASP A 79 -13.96 -9.13 -2.37
N HIS A 80 -13.87 -9.26 -3.70
CA HIS A 80 -13.19 -10.36 -4.40
C HIS A 80 -11.87 -9.93 -5.05
N VAL A 81 -11.39 -8.71 -4.80
CA VAL A 81 -10.10 -8.23 -5.30
C VAL A 81 -8.93 -8.79 -4.49
N GLU A 82 -7.70 -8.57 -4.99
CA GLU A 82 -6.48 -9.11 -4.37
C GLU A 82 -6.22 -8.52 -2.97
N ARG A 83 -6.47 -7.22 -2.80
CA ARG A 83 -6.24 -6.48 -1.55
C ARG A 83 -7.42 -5.58 -1.21
N THR A 84 -8.44 -6.18 -0.60
CA THR A 84 -9.66 -5.47 -0.16
C THR A 84 -9.36 -4.37 0.86
N ASP A 85 -8.36 -4.57 1.71
CA ASP A 85 -7.85 -3.59 2.67
C ASP A 85 -7.27 -2.35 1.99
N CYS A 86 -6.54 -2.52 0.88
CA CYS A 86 -6.00 -1.40 0.10
C CYS A 86 -7.10 -0.62 -0.62
N LEU A 87 -8.08 -1.33 -1.19
CA LEU A 87 -9.25 -0.69 -1.80
C LEU A 87 -10.07 0.09 -0.75
N ALA A 88 -10.30 -0.49 0.43
CA ALA A 88 -11.00 0.17 1.53
C ALA A 88 -10.24 1.41 2.02
N TYR A 89 -8.92 1.31 2.16
CA TYR A 89 -8.06 2.45 2.53
C TYR A 89 -8.18 3.58 1.50
N ALA A 90 -8.06 3.27 0.21
CA ALA A 90 -8.17 4.26 -0.87
C ALA A 90 -9.56 4.92 -0.91
N LEU A 91 -10.63 4.17 -0.66
CA LEU A 91 -11.99 4.71 -0.57
C LEU A 91 -12.21 5.58 0.67
N GLU A 92 -11.61 5.24 1.81
CA GLU A 92 -11.66 6.05 3.03
C GLU A 92 -10.90 7.38 2.86
N LYS A 93 -9.79 7.36 2.11
CA LYS A 93 -8.96 8.53 1.83
C LYS A 93 -9.43 9.36 0.63
N GLU A 94 -10.60 9.04 0.06
CA GLU A 94 -11.15 9.73 -1.11
C GLU A 94 -10.17 9.77 -2.29
N ALA A 95 -9.38 8.70 -2.47
CA ALA A 95 -8.38 8.60 -3.54
C ALA A 95 -9.01 8.37 -4.93
N PHE A 96 -10.29 7.99 -4.97
CA PHE A 96 -11.09 7.81 -6.19
C PHE A 96 -12.08 8.96 -6.35
N SER A 97 -12.34 9.36 -7.59
CA SER A 97 -13.40 10.33 -7.91
C SER A 97 -14.79 9.74 -7.62
N VAL A 98 -15.80 10.61 -7.50
CA VAL A 98 -17.19 10.17 -7.30
C VAL A 98 -17.65 9.25 -8.45
N GLU A 99 -17.26 9.56 -9.68
CA GLU A 99 -17.56 8.78 -10.88
C GLU A 99 -16.88 7.41 -10.85
N GLU A 100 -15.63 7.34 -10.39
CA GLU A 100 -14.92 6.07 -10.23
C GLU A 100 -15.59 5.19 -9.17
N VAL A 101 -15.96 5.78 -8.02
CA VAL A 101 -16.64 5.04 -6.95
C VAL A 101 -17.98 4.46 -7.42
N GLN A 102 -18.73 5.18 -8.25
CA GLN A 102 -20.00 4.69 -8.82
C GLN A 102 -19.83 3.46 -9.73
N GLN A 103 -18.64 3.29 -10.32
CA GLN A 103 -18.34 2.14 -11.17
C GLN A 103 -17.89 0.91 -10.37
N ILE A 104 -17.59 1.06 -9.07
CA ILE A 104 -17.15 -0.06 -8.24
C ILE A 104 -18.34 -0.99 -7.98
N PRO A 105 -18.26 -2.26 -8.42
CA PRO A 105 -19.34 -3.23 -8.21
C PRO A 105 -19.28 -3.78 -6.78
N PHE A 106 -19.99 -3.15 -5.86
CA PHE A 106 -20.22 -3.70 -4.52
C PHE A 106 -21.22 -4.87 -4.58
N ASP A 107 -20.97 -5.95 -3.84
CA ASP A 107 -21.88 -7.11 -3.75
C ASP A 107 -22.70 -7.06 -2.44
N HIS A 108 -23.69 -7.95 -2.31
CA HIS A 108 -24.39 -8.25 -1.05
C HIS A 108 -25.06 -7.04 -0.39
N GLY A 109 -25.53 -6.09 -1.19
CA GLY A 109 -26.17 -4.86 -0.70
C GLY A 109 -25.19 -3.88 -0.06
N GLN A 110 -23.88 -4.09 -0.24
CA GLN A 110 -22.87 -3.14 0.20
C GLN A 110 -22.87 -1.89 -0.68
N ASN A 111 -22.43 -0.80 -0.08
CA ASN A 111 -22.01 0.45 -0.71
C ASN A 111 -20.63 0.84 -0.16
N GLN A 112 -20.03 1.91 -0.68
CA GLN A 112 -18.72 2.42 -0.23
C GLN A 112 -18.62 2.51 1.30
N ILE A 113 -19.61 3.08 1.97
CA ILE A 113 -19.58 3.30 3.43
C ILE A 113 -19.52 1.95 4.17
N THR A 114 -20.43 1.03 3.83
CA THR A 114 -20.47 -0.30 4.46
C THR A 114 -19.28 -1.18 4.08
N PHE A 115 -18.71 -0.99 2.89
CA PHE A 115 -17.52 -1.69 2.43
C PHE A 115 -16.30 -1.24 3.21
N VAL A 116 -16.06 0.07 3.30
CA VAL A 116 -14.98 0.66 4.11
C VAL A 116 -15.12 0.22 5.55
N ALA A 117 -16.31 0.33 6.16
CA ALA A 117 -16.52 -0.12 7.54
C ALA A 117 -16.17 -1.59 7.79
N ARG A 118 -16.32 -2.46 6.78
CA ARG A 118 -16.04 -3.89 6.88
C ARG A 118 -14.58 -4.25 6.64
N TYR A 119 -13.93 -3.59 5.68
CA TYR A 119 -12.59 -3.98 5.19
C TYR A 119 -11.48 -2.98 5.58
N ARG A 120 -11.83 -1.88 6.23
CA ARG A 120 -10.85 -0.92 6.77
C ARG A 120 -9.88 -1.63 7.71
N ASN A 121 -8.60 -1.41 7.47
CA ASN A 121 -7.52 -1.75 8.38
C ASN A 121 -6.87 -0.44 8.86
N GLU A 122 -7.16 -0.03 10.09
CA GLU A 122 -6.62 1.20 10.69
C GLU A 122 -5.09 1.17 10.83
N ASN A 123 -4.49 -0.03 10.84
CA ASN A 123 -3.07 -0.25 11.02
C ASN A 123 -2.35 -0.61 9.72
N LEU A 124 -3.00 -0.50 8.54
CA LEU A 124 -2.44 -0.96 7.27
C LEU A 124 -1.03 -0.43 7.00
N LEU A 125 -0.82 0.89 7.13
CA LEU A 125 0.49 1.50 6.94
C LEU A 125 1.52 0.98 7.96
N ARG A 126 1.11 0.86 9.23
CA ARG A 126 1.98 0.34 10.29
C ARG A 126 2.41 -1.09 9.99
N GLU A 127 1.47 -1.96 9.63
CA GLU A 127 1.76 -3.36 9.30
C GLU A 127 2.68 -3.49 8.08
N LEU A 128 2.51 -2.63 7.07
CA LEU A 128 3.40 -2.61 5.89
C LEU A 128 4.80 -2.09 6.24
N ARG A 129 4.91 -1.09 7.12
CA ARG A 129 6.18 -0.60 7.62
C ARG A 129 6.90 -1.64 8.48
N GLU A 130 6.18 -2.32 9.37
CA GLU A 130 6.74 -3.44 10.17
C GLU A 130 7.30 -4.54 9.25
N LYS A 131 6.59 -4.88 8.16
CA LYS A 131 7.09 -5.83 7.15
C LYS A 131 8.38 -5.38 6.46
N LEU A 132 8.59 -4.07 6.27
CA LEU A 132 9.85 -3.55 5.74
C LEU A 132 11.03 -3.77 6.69
N PHE A 133 10.79 -3.79 8.00
CA PHE A 133 11.82 -3.92 9.04
C PHE A 133 12.00 -5.34 9.58
N GLN A 134 11.14 -6.28 9.18
CA GLN A 134 10.98 -7.59 9.83
C GLN A 134 12.24 -8.48 9.84
N GLN A 135 13.29 -8.18 9.07
CA GLN A 135 14.55 -8.92 9.12
C GLN A 135 15.39 -8.64 10.38
N GLU A 136 15.28 -7.47 11.01
CA GLU A 136 16.14 -7.11 12.15
C GLU A 136 15.63 -7.66 13.49
N GLU A 137 14.31 -7.89 13.64
CA GLU A 137 13.75 -8.51 14.85
C GLU A 137 14.17 -9.99 15.00
N GLU A 138 14.43 -10.70 13.89
CA GLU A 138 14.93 -12.09 13.94
C GLU A 138 16.45 -12.17 14.17
N LEU A 139 17.20 -11.11 13.85
CA LEU A 139 18.66 -11.04 13.99
C LEU A 139 19.10 -10.49 15.35
N THR A 140 18.31 -9.63 15.98
CA THR A 140 18.59 -9.09 17.33
C THR A 140 18.17 -10.00 18.49
N ASN A 141 17.39 -11.05 18.21
CA ASN A 141 16.94 -12.04 19.20
C ASN A 141 17.72 -13.38 19.14
N LYS A 142 18.89 -13.41 18.50
CA LYS A 142 19.84 -14.54 18.48
C LYS A 142 21.18 -14.13 19.08
#